data_AF-A0A641RVN6-F1
#
_entry.id   AF-A0A641RVN6-F1
#
_cell.length_a   1.000
_cell.length_b   1.000
_cell.length_c   1.000
_cell.angle_alpha   90.00
_cell.angle_beta   90.00
_cell.angle_gamma   90.00
#
_symmetry.space_group_name_H-M   'P 1'
#
loop_
_entity.id
_entity.type
_entity.pdbx_description
1 polymer ?
#
loop_
_entity_poly.entity_id
_entity_poly.type
_entity_poly.pdbx_seq_one_letter_code
_entity_poly.pdbx_strand_id
1 'polypeptide(L)'
;MNYLILAETEFFALINGAGNGNNMEAAYNGFVESVISLCYGNGNSADAAIAMAYAENELQHHHTLYEDSENSVNLFVRKALSFIRKMQKHAAADHIQVPPLSAIRTSTNNTTENPASPLQWTGNAIDLVELIYGINEMGC
;
A
#
# COMPACT_ATOMS: atom_id res chain seq x y z
N MET A 1 17.30 8.40 8.55
CA MET A 1 16.04 8.32 7.78
C MET A 1 15.09 9.38 8.33
N ASN A 2 14.57 10.27 7.48
CA ASN A 2 13.67 11.34 7.91
C ASN A 2 12.20 10.90 7.74
N TYR A 3 11.59 10.35 8.80
CA TYR A 3 10.18 9.94 8.79
C TYR A 3 9.21 11.12 8.91
N LEU A 4 9.70 12.30 9.30
CA LEU A 4 8.91 13.53 9.48
C LEU A 4 8.72 14.31 8.19
N ILE A 5 9.33 13.87 7.08
CA ILE A 5 9.33 14.60 5.79
C ILE A 5 7.94 15.02 5.31
N LEU A 6 6.91 14.23 5.59
CA LEU A 6 5.52 14.54 5.24
C LEU A 6 4.84 15.43 6.29
N ALA A 7 5.17 15.26 7.58
CA ALA A 7 4.60 16.01 8.69
C ALA A 7 5.20 17.42 8.86
N GLU A 8 6.36 17.68 8.26
CA GLU A 8 7.00 19.00 8.21
C GLU A 8 6.52 19.85 7.01
N THR A 9 5.58 19.35 6.21
CA THR A 9 5.04 20.09 5.07
C THR A 9 4.19 21.28 5.50
N GLU A 10 4.07 22.28 4.62
CA GLU A 10 3.19 23.43 4.83
C GLU A 10 1.73 23.02 5.10
N PHE A 11 1.29 21.91 4.50
CA PHE A 11 -0.02 21.33 4.76
C PHE A 11 -0.23 20.99 6.24
N PHE A 12 0.76 20.31 6.85
CA PHE A 12 0.71 20.00 8.27
C PHE A 12 0.81 21.24 9.15
N ALA A 13 1.58 22.25 8.75
CA ALA A 13 1.60 23.54 9.44
C ALA A 13 0.22 24.22 9.42
N LEU A 14 -0.50 24.16 8.30
CA LEU A 14 -1.83 24.77 8.16
C LEU A 14 -2.93 24.03 8.93
N ILE A 15 -2.98 22.68 8.87
CA ILE A 15 -3.99 21.91 9.62
C ILE A 15 -3.81 22.08 11.14
N ASN A 16 -2.57 22.26 11.60
CA ASN A 16 -2.22 22.49 13.01
C ASN A 16 -2.36 23.97 13.46
N GLY A 17 -2.77 24.87 12.56
CA GLY A 17 -2.95 26.30 12.88
C GLY A 17 -1.65 27.10 13.06
N ALA A 18 -0.50 26.55 12.64
CA ALA A 18 0.82 27.20 12.73
C ALA A 18 1.27 27.89 11.43
N GLY A 19 0.50 27.78 10.34
CA GLY A 19 0.85 28.35 9.03
C GLY A 19 0.50 29.84 8.87
N ASN A 20 1.21 30.52 7.97
CA ASN A 20 1.16 31.99 7.79
C ASN A 20 0.09 32.47 6.76
N GLY A 21 -0.91 31.65 6.45
CA GLY A 21 -2.05 31.93 5.53
C GLY A 21 -1.95 31.23 4.17
N ASN A 22 -2.92 31.28 3.23
CA ASN A 22 -4.39 31.30 3.27
C ASN A 22 -4.96 30.25 2.29
N ASN A 23 -4.10 29.46 1.63
CA ASN A 23 -4.50 28.60 0.53
C ASN A 23 -4.25 27.13 0.87
N MET A 24 -5.22 26.55 1.58
CA MET A 24 -5.24 25.15 1.93
C MET A 24 -5.13 24.20 0.72
N GLU A 25 -5.66 24.62 -0.43
CA GLU A 25 -5.59 23.84 -1.66
C GLU A 25 -4.16 23.76 -2.21
N ALA A 26 -3.44 24.87 -2.24
CA ALA A 26 -2.04 24.89 -2.67
C ALA A 26 -1.16 24.02 -1.77
N ALA A 27 -1.34 24.14 -0.44
CA ALA A 27 -0.60 23.33 0.51
C ALA A 27 -0.92 21.83 0.38
N TYR A 28 -2.20 21.49 0.17
CA TYR A 28 -2.61 20.11 -0.11
C TYR A 28 -1.96 19.57 -1.40
N ASN A 29 -1.90 20.37 -2.47
CA ASN A 29 -1.23 19.96 -3.71
C ASN A 29 0.27 19.75 -3.50
N GLY A 30 0.96 20.62 -2.75
CA GLY A 30 2.36 20.42 -2.38
C GLY A 30 2.59 19.18 -1.51
N PHE A 31 1.63 18.87 -0.62
CA PHE A 31 1.64 17.62 0.14
C PHE A 31 1.51 16.39 -0.77
N VAL A 32 0.59 16.41 -1.74
CA VAL A 32 0.43 15.34 -2.75
C VAL A 32 1.72 15.13 -3.54
N GLU A 33 2.33 16.21 -4.03
CA GLU A 33 3.62 16.15 -4.73
C GLU A 33 4.72 15.54 -3.86
N SER A 34 4.78 15.91 -2.58
CA SER A 34 5.74 15.37 -1.61
C SER A 34 5.58 13.86 -1.42
N VAL A 35 4.34 13.37 -1.28
CA VAL A 35 4.06 11.93 -1.17
C VAL A 35 4.44 11.18 -2.45
N ILE A 36 4.10 11.72 -3.63
CA ILE A 36 4.45 11.09 -4.92
C ILE A 36 5.97 11.05 -5.10
N SER A 37 6.66 12.16 -4.81
CA SER A 37 8.11 12.25 -4.87
C SER A 37 8.78 11.28 -3.90
N LEU A 38 8.21 11.08 -2.72
CA LEU A 38 8.69 10.11 -1.75
C LEU A 38 8.54 8.66 -2.23
N CYS A 39 7.41 8.33 -2.87
CA CYS A 39 7.15 6.98 -3.39
C CYS A 39 7.98 6.62 -4.63
N TYR A 40 8.19 7.57 -5.54
CA TYR A 40 8.83 7.33 -6.85
C TYR A 40 10.21 7.98 -6.99
N GLY A 41 10.71 8.63 -5.93
CA GLY A 41 12.06 9.16 -5.89
C GLY A 41 13.12 8.05 -5.82
N ASN A 42 14.40 8.44 -5.85
CA ASN A 42 15.53 7.51 -5.74
C ASN A 42 15.75 6.95 -4.32
N GLY A 43 14.75 7.05 -3.44
CA GLY A 43 14.81 6.67 -2.03
C GLY A 43 14.45 5.20 -1.79
N ASN A 44 14.66 4.72 -0.56
CA ASN A 44 14.24 3.39 -0.15
C ASN A 44 12.72 3.34 0.01
N SER A 45 12.05 2.36 -0.61
CA SER A 45 10.61 2.20 -0.50
C SER A 45 10.13 1.87 0.91
N ALA A 46 10.94 1.18 1.72
CA ALA A 46 10.61 0.97 3.13
C ALA A 46 10.61 2.31 3.89
N ASP A 47 11.51 3.23 3.50
CA ASP A 47 11.60 4.53 4.13
C ASP A 47 10.36 5.37 3.83
N ALA A 48 9.91 5.34 2.56
CA ALA A 48 8.66 5.95 2.13
C ALA A 48 7.44 5.37 2.87
N ALA A 49 7.38 4.05 3.05
CA ALA A 49 6.29 3.39 3.75
C ALA A 49 6.16 3.84 5.22
N ILE A 50 7.28 3.96 5.93
CA ILE A 50 7.30 4.43 7.33
C ILE A 50 6.87 5.90 7.43
N ALA A 51 7.38 6.77 6.56
CA ALA A 51 6.99 8.17 6.55
C ALA A 51 5.50 8.35 6.21
N MET A 52 4.96 7.58 5.26
CA MET A 52 3.53 7.55 4.97
C MET A 52 2.70 7.03 6.15
N ALA A 53 3.15 5.97 6.82
CA ALA A 53 2.46 5.43 8.01
C ALA A 53 2.44 6.44 9.17
N TYR A 54 3.53 7.18 9.37
CA TYR A 54 3.58 8.26 10.36
C TYR A 54 2.59 9.38 10.01
N ALA A 55 2.62 9.88 8.77
CA ALA A 55 1.69 10.92 8.33
C ALA A 55 0.22 10.46 8.39
N GLU A 56 -0.08 9.19 8.07
CA GLU A 56 -1.41 8.62 8.24
C GLU A 56 -1.85 8.66 9.70
N ASN A 57 -0.97 8.28 10.63
CA ASN A 57 -1.27 8.27 12.05
C ASN A 57 -1.65 9.66 12.57
N GLU A 58 -0.86 10.68 12.22
CA GLU A 58 -1.11 12.07 12.59
C GLU A 58 -2.45 12.57 12.00
N LEU A 59 -2.73 12.28 10.73
CA LEU A 59 -3.99 12.68 10.09
C LEU A 59 -5.20 11.98 10.69
N GLN A 60 -5.08 10.69 11.04
CA GLN A 60 -6.17 9.91 11.60
C GLN A 60 -6.59 10.39 12.99
N HIS A 61 -5.66 10.94 13.77
CA HIS A 61 -5.90 11.41 15.13
C HIS A 61 -5.99 12.94 15.22
N HIS A 62 -6.06 13.63 14.08
CA HIS A 62 -6.16 15.09 14.05
C HIS A 62 -7.48 15.56 14.69
N HIS A 63 -7.40 16.52 15.63
CA HIS A 63 -8.54 16.97 16.44
C HIS A 63 -9.74 17.45 15.60
N THR A 64 -9.48 18.06 14.44
CA THR A 64 -10.53 18.58 13.55
C THR A 64 -11.49 17.50 13.06
N LEU A 65 -11.11 16.21 13.08
CA LEU A 65 -11.99 15.11 12.68
C LEU A 65 -13.17 14.89 13.65
N TYR A 66 -13.05 15.36 14.88
CA TYR A 66 -14.01 15.19 15.96
C TYR A 66 -14.75 16.48 16.31
N GLU A 67 -14.47 17.57 15.61
CA GLU A 67 -15.17 18.83 15.75
C GLU A 67 -16.42 18.83 14.86
N ASP A 68 -17.59 19.18 15.43
CA ASP A 68 -18.89 19.20 14.74
C ASP A 68 -19.04 20.37 13.73
N SER A 69 -18.06 21.26 13.64
CA SER A 69 -18.09 22.33 12.64
C SER A 69 -17.63 21.80 11.28
N GLU A 70 -18.39 22.07 10.21
CA GLU A 70 -17.91 21.89 8.83
C GLU A 70 -16.76 22.87 8.55
N ASN A 71 -15.58 22.52 9.05
CA ASN A 71 -14.36 23.26 8.81
C ASN A 71 -13.75 22.75 7.50
N SER A 72 -13.43 23.68 6.59
CA SER A 72 -12.67 23.37 5.38
C SER A 72 -11.42 22.53 5.66
N VAL A 73 -10.78 22.71 6.82
CA VAL A 73 -9.63 21.91 7.27
C VAL A 73 -9.96 20.42 7.39
N ASN A 74 -11.11 20.07 7.98
CA ASN A 74 -11.55 18.69 8.13
C ASN A 74 -11.66 17.97 6.77
N LEU A 75 -12.21 18.66 5.76
CA LEU A 75 -12.30 18.13 4.40
C LEU A 75 -10.90 17.79 3.85
N PHE A 76 -9.94 18.69 4.01
CA PHE A 76 -8.59 18.46 3.51
C PHE A 76 -7.83 17.37 4.28
N VAL A 77 -8.01 17.27 5.60
CA VAL A 77 -7.48 16.16 6.41
C VAL A 77 -8.02 14.82 5.90
N ARG A 78 -9.34 14.72 5.65
CA ARG A 78 -9.96 13.51 5.08
C ARG A 78 -9.46 13.20 3.67
N LYS A 79 -9.25 14.21 2.83
CA LYS A 79 -8.65 14.06 1.49
C LYS A 79 -7.23 13.50 1.58
N ALA A 80 -6.39 14.10 2.42
CA ALA A 80 -5.00 13.67 2.61
C ALA A 80 -4.93 12.24 3.16
N LEU A 81 -5.73 11.91 4.18
CA LEU A 81 -5.81 10.57 4.75
C LEU A 81 -6.21 9.53 3.68
N SER A 82 -7.24 9.84 2.89
CA SER A 82 -7.69 8.97 1.80
C SER A 82 -6.62 8.79 0.73
N PHE A 83 -5.86 9.84 0.44
CA PHE A 83 -4.79 9.81 -0.55
C PHE A 83 -3.61 8.96 -0.08
N ILE A 84 -3.12 9.15 1.15
CA ILE A 84 -2.03 8.32 1.71
C ILE A 84 -2.39 6.83 1.65
N ARG A 85 -3.60 6.46 2.10
CA ARG A 85 -4.06 5.06 2.07
C ARG A 85 -4.08 4.47 0.66
N LYS A 86 -4.48 5.26 -0.34
CA LYS A 86 -4.42 4.86 -1.74
C LYS A 86 -2.98 4.67 -2.19
N MET A 87 -2.08 5.62 -1.86
CA MET A 87 -0.66 5.55 -2.24
C MET A 87 0.06 4.36 -1.60
N GLN A 88 -0.18 4.08 -0.32
CA GLN A 88 0.36 2.88 0.35
C GLN A 88 -0.15 1.59 -0.32
N LYS A 89 -1.44 1.53 -0.69
CA LYS A 89 -2.00 0.37 -1.42
C LYS A 89 -1.37 0.20 -2.80
N HIS A 90 -1.15 1.29 -3.53
CA HIS A 90 -0.45 1.27 -4.82
C HIS A 90 1.00 0.81 -4.66
N ALA A 91 1.74 1.38 -3.72
CA ALA A 91 3.12 0.98 -3.44
C ALA A 91 3.24 -0.50 -3.01
N ALA A 92 2.29 -0.99 -2.21
CA ALA A 92 2.24 -2.40 -1.82
C ALA A 92 1.94 -3.32 -3.02
N ALA A 93 1.05 -2.90 -3.94
CA ALA A 93 0.75 -3.66 -5.15
C ALA A 93 1.95 -3.72 -6.12
N ASP A 94 2.72 -2.63 -6.23
CA ASP A 94 3.95 -2.59 -7.02
C ASP A 94 5.07 -3.48 -6.42
N HIS A 95 5.07 -3.66 -5.09
CA HIS A 95 5.97 -4.60 -4.39
C HIS A 95 5.52 -6.05 -4.41
N ILE A 96 4.24 -6.33 -4.71
CA ILE A 96 3.80 -7.66 -5.08
C ILE A 96 4.28 -7.89 -6.51
N GLN A 97 5.60 -8.15 -6.65
CA GLN A 97 6.12 -8.85 -7.80
C GLN A 97 5.46 -10.23 -7.78
N VAL A 98 4.34 -10.36 -8.48
CA VAL A 98 3.91 -11.67 -8.99
C VAL A 98 5.15 -12.25 -9.68
N PRO A 99 5.62 -13.46 -9.29
CA PRO A 99 6.70 -14.12 -10.01
C PRO A 99 6.38 -14.01 -11.49
N PRO A 100 7.33 -13.58 -12.35
CA PRO A 100 7.03 -13.47 -13.77
C PRO A 100 6.42 -14.79 -14.17
N LEU A 101 5.22 -14.74 -14.76
CA LEU A 101 4.65 -15.87 -15.47
C LEU A 101 5.71 -16.21 -16.51
N SER A 102 6.59 -17.16 -16.18
CA SER A 102 7.55 -17.71 -17.10
C SER A 102 6.70 -18.24 -18.22
N ALA A 103 6.63 -17.47 -19.31
CA ALA A 103 6.00 -17.90 -20.53
C ALA A 103 6.65 -19.24 -20.84
N ILE A 104 5.87 -20.31 -20.68
CA ILE A 104 6.29 -21.67 -21.00
C ILE A 104 6.79 -21.56 -22.42
N ARG A 105 8.12 -21.62 -22.60
CA ARG A 105 8.70 -21.82 -23.92
C ARG A 105 8.14 -23.16 -24.36
N THR A 106 7.15 -23.13 -25.23
CA THR A 106 6.90 -24.22 -26.17
C THR A 106 8.10 -24.27 -27.11
N SER A 107 9.23 -24.74 -26.59
CA SER A 107 10.29 -25.29 -27.42
C SER A 107 9.76 -26.64 -27.88
N THR A 108 9.02 -26.62 -28.98
CA THR A 108 8.79 -27.81 -29.80
C THR A 108 10.16 -28.30 -30.25
N ASN A 109 10.71 -29.29 -29.55
CA ASN A 109 11.71 -30.18 -30.11
C ASN A 109 11.47 -31.57 -29.52
N ASN A 110 11.23 -32.48 -30.46
CA ASN A 110 10.71 -33.84 -30.36
C ASN A 110 11.53 -34.76 -29.44
N THR A 111 10.86 -35.84 -29.01
CA THR A 111 11.38 -37.22 -28.81
C THR A 111 11.36 -37.73 -27.36
N THR A 112 10.27 -38.44 -27.07
CA THR A 112 10.16 -39.73 -26.34
C THR A 112 10.65 -39.85 -24.90
N GLU A 113 9.73 -40.41 -24.09
CA GLU A 113 9.86 -40.98 -22.73
C GLU A 113 9.55 -40.05 -21.55
N ASN A 114 8.60 -40.53 -20.75
CA ASN A 114 7.81 -39.85 -19.72
C ASN A 114 8.46 -40.04 -18.34
N PRO A 115 8.81 -38.96 -17.63
CA PRO A 115 8.66 -38.93 -16.18
C PRO A 115 7.52 -37.97 -15.80
N ALA A 116 6.58 -38.48 -15.02
CA ALA A 116 5.29 -37.88 -14.70
C ALA A 116 5.39 -36.41 -14.26
N SER A 117 4.45 -35.59 -14.73
CA SER A 117 4.26 -34.21 -14.27
C SER A 117 4.14 -34.15 -12.74
N PRO A 118 4.81 -33.21 -12.05
CA PRO A 118 4.57 -33.01 -10.63
C PRO A 118 3.09 -32.70 -10.41
N LEU A 119 2.46 -33.42 -9.47
CA LEU A 119 1.06 -33.19 -9.12
C LEU A 119 0.93 -31.78 -8.54
N GLN A 120 0.23 -30.91 -9.27
CA GLN A 120 -0.08 -29.56 -8.83
C GLN A 120 -1.51 -29.54 -8.31
N TRP A 121 -1.70 -29.08 -7.08
CA TRP A 121 -3.03 -28.86 -6.54
C TRP A 121 -3.66 -27.64 -7.20
N THR A 122 -4.82 -27.82 -7.84
CA THR A 122 -5.56 -26.75 -8.53
C THR A 122 -6.87 -26.39 -7.82
N GLY A 123 -7.17 -27.01 -6.67
CA GLY A 123 -8.38 -26.74 -5.88
C GLY A 123 -8.22 -25.57 -4.92
N ASN A 124 -9.30 -25.18 -4.23
CA ASN A 124 -9.24 -24.11 -3.24
C ASN A 124 -8.50 -24.59 -1.97
N ALA A 125 -8.01 -23.65 -1.16
CA ALA A 125 -7.28 -23.97 0.07
C ALA A 125 -8.15 -24.72 1.08
N ILE A 126 -9.46 -24.43 1.14
CA ILE A 126 -10.40 -25.11 2.03
C ILE A 126 -10.55 -26.60 1.68
N ASP A 127 -10.63 -26.91 0.38
CA ASP A 127 -10.75 -28.28 -0.13
C ASP A 127 -9.47 -29.09 0.16
N LEU A 128 -8.30 -28.42 0.15
CA LEU A 128 -7.03 -29.04 0.52
C LEU A 128 -7.02 -29.42 2.01
N VAL A 129 -7.52 -28.55 2.88
CA VAL A 129 -7.58 -28.79 4.33
C VAL A 129 -8.52 -29.96 4.65
N GLU A 130 -9.67 -30.02 3.98
CA GLU A 130 -10.61 -31.13 4.14
C GLU A 130 -10.03 -32.46 3.65
N LEU A 131 -9.33 -32.46 2.51
CA LEU A 131 -8.65 -33.65 1.99
C LEU A 131 -7.60 -34.18 2.97
N ILE A 132 -6.76 -33.30 3.51
CA ILE A 132 -5.72 -33.66 4.48
C ILE A 132 -6.35 -34.23 5.75
N TYR A 133 -7.41 -33.59 6.24
CA TYR A 133 -8.13 -34.08 7.41
C TYR A 133 -8.73 -35.47 7.16
N GLY A 134 -9.36 -35.69 5.99
CA GLY A 134 -9.93 -36.98 5.61
C GLY A 134 -8.88 -38.09 5.53
N ILE A 135 -7.69 -37.82 4.99
CA ILE A 135 -6.58 -38.80 4.94
C ILE A 135 -6.09 -39.15 6.35
N ASN A 136 -5.93 -38.15 7.23
CA ASN A 136 -5.51 -38.36 8.61
C ASN A 136 -6.53 -39.19 9.41
N GLU A 137 -7.83 -38.92 9.26
CA GLU A 137 -8.89 -39.69 9.92
C GLU A 137 -8.94 -41.15 9.43
N MET A 138 -8.57 -41.37 8.15
CA MET A 138 -8.45 -42.69 7.55
C MET A 138 -7.12 -43.39 7.90
N GLY A 139 -6.20 -42.73 8.60
CA GLY A 139 -4.93 -43.28 9.09
C GLY A 139 -3.88 -43.57 8.01
N CYS A 140 -3.91 -42.85 6.88
CA CYS A 140 -3.02 -43.03 5.74
C CYS A 140 -1.89 -41.98 5.68
#